data_AF-A0A7J7HJA0-F1
#
_entry.id   AF-A0A7J7HJA0-F1
#
_cell.length_a   1.000
_cell.length_b   1.000
_cell.length_c   1.000
_cell.angle_alpha   90.00
_cell.angle_beta   90.00
_cell.angle_gamma   90.00
#
_symmetry.space_group_name_H-M   'P 1'
#
loop_
_entity.id
_entity.type
_entity.pdbx_description
1 polymer ?
#
loop_
_entity_poly.entity_id
_entity_poly.type
_entity_poly.pdbx_seq_one_letter_code
_entity_poly.pdbx_strand_id
1 'polypeptide(L)' 'MASAGYNPQEAPKVYEVRLGDEDRGLSATHPSGSKRAEKLNKPKVMQKAVAIYKEVKSGQGVTSFI' A
#
# COMPACT_ATOMS: atom_id res chain seq x y z
N MET A 1 -0.78 4.83 -5.27
CA MET A 1 -1.49 3.64 -5.78
C MET A 1 -3.00 3.84 -5.76
N ALA A 2 -3.62 4.04 -4.59
CA ALA A 2 -5.07 4.30 -4.50
C ALA A 2 -5.55 5.47 -5.37
N SER A 3 -4.81 6.59 -5.35
CA SER A 3 -5.08 7.79 -6.16
C SER A 3 -5.01 7.55 -7.68
N ALA A 4 -4.21 6.58 -8.11
CA ALA A 4 -4.11 6.16 -9.51
C ALA A 4 -5.15 5.08 -9.86
N GLY A 5 -6.08 4.77 -8.94
CA GLY A 5 -7.16 3.81 -9.17
C GLY A 5 -6.77 2.34 -8.95
N TYR A 6 -5.63 2.07 -8.31
CA TYR A 6 -5.23 0.71 -7.91
C TYR A 6 -5.79 0.32 -6.55
N ASN A 7 -6.23 -0.93 -6.39
CA ASN A 7 -6.77 -1.42 -5.13
C ASN A 7 -5.69 -1.46 -4.03
N PRO A 8 -5.82 -0.67 -2.95
CA PRO A 8 -4.83 -0.63 -1.87
C PRO A 8 -4.71 -1.94 -1.08
N GLN A 9 -5.72 -2.82 -1.10
CA GLN A 9 -5.68 -4.11 -0.39
C GLN A 9 -4.76 -5.14 -1.05
N GLU A 10 -4.38 -4.92 -2.31
CA GLU A 10 -3.45 -5.80 -3.02
C GLU A 10 -1.99 -5.50 -2.65
N ALA A 11 -1.69 -4.29 -2.18
CA ALA A 11 -0.32 -3.87 -1.89
C ALA A 11 0.36 -4.68 -0.77
N PRO A 12 -0.28 -4.96 0.40
CA PRO A 12 0.34 -5.77 1.45
C PRO A 12 0.74 -7.18 0.99
N LYS A 13 -0.09 -7.84 0.17
CA LYS A 13 0.16 -9.19 -0.35
C LYS A 13 1.42 -9.24 -1.21
N VAL A 14 1.66 -8.20 -2.01
CA VAL A 14 2.89 -8.09 -2.83
C VAL A 14 4.13 -8.01 -1.95
N TYR A 15 4.05 -7.28 -0.83
CA TYR A 15 5.17 -7.15 0.10
C TYR A 15 5.44 -8.42 0.90
N GLU A 16 4.41 -9.21 1.22
CA GLU A 16 4.60 -10.52 1.86
C GLU A 16 5.22 -11.55 0.92
N VAL A 17 4.77 -11.61 -0.35
CA VAL A 17 5.13 -12.71 -1.26
C VAL A 17 6.37 -12.43 -2.10
N ARG A 18 6.57 -11.19 -2.57
CA ARG A 18 7.59 -10.88 -3.60
C ARG A 18 8.84 -10.19 -3.06
N LEU A 19 8.80 -9.75 -1.80
CA LEU A 19 9.83 -8.93 -1.16
C LEU A 19 10.27 -9.53 0.18
N GLY A 20 10.06 -10.85 0.34
CA GLY A 20 10.69 -11.65 1.38
C GLY A 20 12.21 -11.52 1.29
N ASP A 21 12.88 -11.69 2.43
CA ASP A 21 14.30 -11.41 2.77
C ASP A 21 15.41 -11.75 1.76
N GLU A 22 15.11 -12.34 0.60
CA GLU A 22 16.06 -12.77 -0.42
C GLU A 22 16.72 -11.62 -1.20
N ASP A 23 16.11 -10.43 -1.24
CA ASP A 23 16.62 -9.31 -2.03
C ASP A 23 17.61 -8.44 -1.24
N ARG A 24 18.87 -8.90 -1.14
CA ARG A 24 19.96 -8.28 -0.33
C ARG A 24 20.11 -6.76 -0.54
N GLY A 25 19.82 -6.26 -1.74
CA GLY A 25 19.89 -4.82 -2.05
C GLY A 25 18.78 -4.01 -1.38
N LEU A 26 17.56 -4.55 -1.32
CA LEU A 26 16.41 -3.85 -0.73
C LEU A 26 16.42 -3.90 0.80
N SER A 27 16.93 -4.97 1.39
CA SER A 27 17.03 -5.13 2.85
C SER A 27 17.99 -4.13 3.49
N ALA A 28 18.90 -3.51 2.73
CA ALA A 28 19.84 -2.50 3.21
C ALA A 28 19.19 -1.10 3.35
N THR A 29 18.28 -0.73 2.45
CA THR A 29 17.62 0.59 2.45
C THR A 29 16.23 0.57 3.07
N HIS A 30 15.58 -0.60 3.13
CA HIS A 30 14.21 -0.76 3.56
C HIS A 30 14.03 -1.90 4.56
N PRO A 31 13.04 -1.80 5.47
CA PRO A 31 12.65 -2.92 6.31
C PRO A 31 12.08 -4.06 5.45
N SER A 32 12.16 -5.29 5.96
CA SER A 32 11.69 -6.49 5.27
C SER A 32 10.25 -6.36 4.75
N GLY A 33 9.94 -7.11 3.69
CA GLY A 33 8.62 -7.14 3.06
C GLY A 33 7.49 -7.35 4.07
N SER A 34 7.66 -8.27 5.01
CA SER A 34 6.69 -8.54 6.08
C SER A 34 6.41 -7.32 6.96
N LYS A 35 7.45 -6.59 7.40
CA LYS A 35 7.29 -5.37 8.22
C LYS A 35 6.60 -4.25 7.46
N ARG A 36 6.79 -4.19 6.14
CA ARG A 36 6.11 -3.21 5.27
C ARG A 36 4.64 -3.57 5.09
N ALA A 37 4.34 -4.85 4.85
CA ALA A 37 2.98 -5.35 4.78
C ALA A 37 2.20 -5.07 6.08
N GLU A 38 2.81 -5.33 7.24
CA GLU A 38 2.22 -5.05 8.55
C GLU A 38 1.84 -3.56 8.69
N LYS A 39 2.76 -2.64 8.34
CA LYS A 39 2.49 -1.20 8.38
C LYS A 39 1.34 -0.78 7.47
N LEU A 40 1.24 -1.39 6.28
CA LEU A 40 0.18 -1.10 5.32
C LEU A 40 -1.17 -1.70 5.73
N ASN A 41 -1.17 -2.84 6.42
CA ASN A 41 -2.37 -3.48 6.97
C ASN A 41 -2.93 -2.78 8.21
N LYS A 42 -2.25 -1.77 8.76
CA LYS A 42 -2.79 -1.00 9.89
C LYS A 42 -4.15 -0.40 9.52
N PRO A 43 -5.20 -0.59 10.36
CA PRO A 43 -6.56 -0.20 10.01
C PRO A 43 -6.70 1.25 9.55
N LYS A 44 -6.05 2.19 10.27
CA LYS A 44 -6.07 3.62 9.94
C LYS A 44 -5.49 3.93 8.56
N VAL A 45 -4.43 3.25 8.15
CA VAL A 45 -3.76 3.46 6.86
C VAL A 45 -4.61 2.86 5.74
N MET A 46 -5.04 1.61 5.92
CA MET A 46 -5.84 0.90 4.93
C MET A 46 -7.18 1.58 4.67
N GLN A 47 -7.89 2.03 5.72
CA GLN A 47 -9.17 2.73 5.58
C GLN A 47 -9.04 4.03 4.78
N LYS A 48 -8.01 4.84 5.06
CA LYS A 48 -7.73 6.06 4.29
C LYS A 48 -7.44 5.75 2.84
N ALA A 49 -6.61 4.74 2.58
CA ALA A 49 -6.28 4.35 1.21
C ALA A 49 -7.52 3.85 0.44
N VAL A 50 -8.40 3.08 1.10
CA VAL A 50 -9.67 2.63 0.51
C VAL A 50 -10.62 3.78 0.24
N ALA A 51 -10.68 4.79 1.12
CA ALA A 51 -11.49 5.99 0.89
C ALA A 51 -11.04 6.72 -0.39
N ILE A 52 -9.73 6.97 -0.54
CA ILE A 52 -9.15 7.57 -1.75
C ILE A 52 -9.45 6.71 -2.99
N TYR A 53 -9.28 5.39 -2.89
CA TYR A 53 -9.58 4.49 -4.01
C TYR A 53 -11.05 4.59 -4.45
N LYS A 54 -11.98 4.72 -3.49
CA LYS A 54 -13.41 4.88 -3.78
C LYS A 54 -13.71 6.24 -4.43
N GLU A 55 -13.11 7.32 -3.96
CA GLU A 55 -13.24 8.65 -4.59
C GLU A 55 -12.76 8.63 -6.05
N VAL A 56 -11.59 8.04 -6.31
CA VAL A 56 -11.07 7.91 -7.68
C VAL A 56 -12.01 7.08 -8.55
N LYS A 57 -12.53 5.96 -8.01
CA LYS A 57 -13.44 5.08 -8.74
C LYS A 57 -14.83 5.69 -8.97
N SER A 58 -15.28 6.61 -8.12
CA SER A 58 -16.52 7.37 -8.33
C SER A 58 -16.37 8.50 -9.35
N GLY A 59 -15.16 8.69 -9.92
CA GLY A 59 -14.87 9.77 -10.87
C GLY A 59 -14.70 11.13 -10.19
N GLN A 60 -14.72 11.17 -8.86
CA GLN A 60 -14.37 12.35 -8.08
C GLN A 60 -12.85 12.41 -8.01
N GLY A 61 -12.24 13.39 -8.69
CA GLY A 61 -10.80 13.62 -8.61
C GLY A 61 -10.35 13.68 -7.14
N VAL A 62 -9.17 13.14 -6.82
CA VAL A 62 -8.69 13.07 -5.44
C VAL A 62 -8.58 14.48 -4.86
N THR A 63 -9.43 14.78 -3.88
CA THR A 63 -9.59 16.15 -3.37
C THR A 63 -8.50 16.55 -2.37
N SER A 64 -7.87 15.58 -1.70
CA SER A 64 -6.76 15.83 -0.79
C SER A 64 -5.89 14.59 -0.55
N PHE A 65 -4.61 14.83 -0.27
CA PHE A 65 -3.66 13.80 0.17
C PHE A 65 -3.25 14.12 1.61
N ILE A 66 -3.49 13.20 2.56
CA ILE A 66 -3.16 13.35 3.99
C ILE A 66 -2.27 12.20 4.46
#